data_AF-A0A8S3QPN0-F1
#
_entry.id   AF-A0A8S3QPN0-F1
#
_cell.length_a   1.000
_cell.length_b   1.000
_cell.length_c   1.000
_cell.angle_alpha   90.00
_cell.angle_beta   90.00
_cell.angle_gamma   90.00
#
_symmetry.space_group_name_H-M   'P 1'
#
loop_
_entity.id
_entity.type
_entity.pdbx_description
1 polymer ?
#
loop_
_entity_poly.entity_id
_entity_poly.type
_entity_poly.pdbx_seq_one_letter_code
_entity_poly.pdbx_strand_id
1 'polypeptide(L)'
;MNLCILILIAIKFAFGLSGNYFSLEYNKRISGEGYQYKSVSCVTEISCAYKCSVEINCCVANFDANSQTCYLDMSGSCYSAPQHEKSWTTIRRAREDLFNWSPWSKCSKTCDGGIRTRTHQNRHTTIDSAGNVTSIESCHHFGCNDTAINCNSWKTKGLLDSQTEFIEPITSNGIQLPAVQIYCDMEMENGVGVTVIDHDGERDVYVHGYEAHGSYSFNVTYDIPFEHVVAIIDSSQFCRQFVRWKCFDAQMWDGGNQKWNTYWTNRSTAYLATNEYKPPSLFFHGSEKKRICECGISQTCQQSNVLCNCDINDSIWRSDEGYVTNKDALPIVAFFAGDTGHSMEKGEHFIGPIECYGTA
;
A
#
# COMPACT_ATOMS: atom_id res chain seq x y z
N MET A 1 -37.00 -17.24 -17.16
CA MET A 1 -37.14 -16.72 -15.78
C MET A 1 -35.81 -16.04 -15.44
N ASN A 2 -35.67 -14.74 -15.19
CA ASN A 2 -36.58 -13.69 -14.74
C ASN A 2 -36.42 -12.39 -15.54
N LEU A 3 -37.52 -11.63 -15.69
CA LEU A 3 -37.64 -10.33 -16.37
C LEU A 3 -37.10 -9.16 -15.54
N CYS A 4 -36.52 -8.14 -16.20
CA CYS A 4 -36.50 -6.76 -15.71
C CYS A 4 -36.78 -5.80 -16.88
N ILE A 5 -37.89 -5.07 -16.81
CA ILE A 5 -38.40 -4.17 -17.85
C ILE A 5 -37.76 -2.77 -17.68
N LEU A 6 -37.14 -2.25 -18.75
CA LEU A 6 -36.71 -0.85 -18.88
C LEU A 6 -37.83 -0.02 -19.52
N ILE A 7 -38.16 1.15 -18.97
CA ILE A 7 -38.99 2.18 -19.63
C ILE A 7 -38.29 3.54 -19.48
N LEU A 8 -38.04 4.18 -20.63
CA LEU A 8 -37.56 5.56 -20.85
C LEU A 8 -38.76 6.50 -21.04
N ILE A 9 -38.79 7.69 -20.41
CA ILE A 9 -39.76 8.75 -20.75
C ILE A 9 -39.15 10.16 -20.54
N ALA A 10 -39.34 11.05 -21.52
CA ALA A 10 -39.07 12.50 -21.50
C ALA A 10 -40.40 13.29 -21.62
N ILE A 11 -40.57 14.45 -20.95
CA ILE A 11 -41.78 15.29 -21.08
C ILE A 11 -41.49 16.80 -21.18
N LYS A 12 -42.30 17.47 -22.02
CA LYS A 12 -42.36 18.87 -22.47
C LYS A 12 -43.49 19.61 -21.72
N PHE A 13 -43.37 20.90 -21.34
CA PHE A 13 -44.47 21.66 -20.71
C PHE A 13 -44.90 22.91 -21.50
N ALA A 14 -46.22 23.13 -21.55
CA ALA A 14 -46.93 24.26 -22.14
C ALA A 14 -47.44 25.22 -21.03
N PHE A 15 -47.41 26.52 -21.31
CA PHE A 15 -47.74 27.61 -20.39
C PHE A 15 -49.26 27.76 -20.17
N GLY A 16 -49.69 27.92 -18.92
CA GLY A 16 -51.06 28.29 -18.58
C GLY A 16 -51.34 28.39 -17.07
N LEU A 17 -51.29 29.63 -16.56
CA LEU A 17 -52.01 30.20 -15.40
C LEU A 17 -51.75 29.71 -13.96
N SER A 18 -51.18 30.65 -13.20
CA SER A 18 -51.40 31.03 -11.79
C SER A 18 -51.45 29.97 -10.69
N GLY A 19 -50.33 29.92 -9.94
CA GLY A 19 -50.36 29.94 -8.48
C GLY A 19 -50.84 28.68 -7.78
N ASN A 20 -49.95 27.69 -7.66
CA ASN A 20 -50.10 26.64 -6.65
C ASN A 20 -48.79 26.50 -5.87
N TYR A 21 -48.86 26.77 -4.56
CA TYR A 21 -47.80 26.55 -3.58
C TYR A 21 -47.85 25.08 -3.14
N PHE A 22 -46.69 24.44 -2.97
CA PHE A 22 -46.61 23.07 -2.43
C PHE A 22 -45.67 23.01 -1.23
N SER A 23 -46.14 22.46 -0.11
CA SER A 23 -45.33 22.11 1.05
C SER A 23 -44.81 20.67 0.92
N LEU A 24 -43.51 20.48 1.05
CA LEU A 24 -42.88 19.16 1.10
C LEU A 24 -42.77 18.70 2.57
N GLU A 25 -43.56 17.69 2.95
CA GLU A 25 -43.42 17.00 4.23
C GLU A 25 -42.50 15.76 4.10
N TYR A 26 -41.79 15.47 5.17
CA TYR A 26 -40.87 14.32 5.29
C TYR A 26 -41.60 12.99 4.95
N ASN A 27 -41.01 12.18 4.07
CA ASN A 27 -41.54 10.88 3.61
C ASN A 27 -42.87 10.85 2.83
N LYS A 28 -43.24 11.91 2.09
CA LYS A 28 -44.37 11.85 1.17
C LYS A 28 -43.93 11.58 -0.28
N ARG A 29 -44.45 10.53 -0.91
CA ARG A 29 -44.40 10.38 -2.39
C ARG A 29 -45.29 11.46 -3.00
N ILE A 30 -44.70 12.35 -3.79
CA ILE A 30 -45.48 13.26 -4.64
C ILE A 30 -45.91 12.47 -5.88
N SER A 31 -47.19 12.15 -5.97
CA SER A 31 -47.81 11.64 -7.19
C SER A 31 -48.48 12.81 -7.92
N GLY A 32 -47.89 13.24 -9.03
CA GLY A 32 -48.52 14.09 -10.03
C GLY A 32 -48.47 13.39 -11.37
N GLU A 33 -49.56 13.45 -12.15
CA GLU A 33 -49.59 12.84 -13.48
C GLU A 33 -48.48 13.44 -14.35
N GLY A 34 -47.52 12.60 -14.75
CA GLY A 34 -46.51 12.94 -15.76
C GLY A 34 -45.04 12.98 -15.34
N TYR A 35 -44.64 12.73 -14.09
CA TYR A 35 -43.22 12.83 -13.72
C TYR A 35 -42.68 11.65 -12.92
N GLN A 36 -41.56 11.08 -13.38
CA GLN A 36 -40.85 10.01 -12.69
C GLN A 36 -39.53 10.52 -12.10
N TYR A 37 -39.42 10.51 -10.77
CA TYR A 37 -38.19 10.71 -10.02
C TYR A 37 -37.68 9.35 -9.53
N LYS A 38 -36.37 9.09 -9.59
CA LYS A 38 -35.82 7.81 -9.11
C LYS A 38 -35.69 7.74 -7.58
N SER A 39 -35.43 8.86 -6.90
CA SER A 39 -35.61 9.08 -5.45
C SER A 39 -35.07 10.46 -5.05
N VAL A 40 -35.67 11.05 -4.02
CA VAL A 40 -35.13 12.19 -3.28
C VAL A 40 -35.07 11.74 -1.83
N SER A 41 -33.88 11.80 -1.23
CA SER A 41 -33.71 11.57 0.21
C SER A 41 -33.13 12.82 0.83
N CYS A 42 -33.90 13.42 1.73
CA CYS A 42 -33.44 14.52 2.58
C CYS A 42 -32.75 13.92 3.79
N VAL A 43 -31.54 14.38 4.08
CA VAL A 43 -30.75 13.91 5.23
C VAL A 43 -30.98 14.81 6.46
N THR A 44 -31.35 16.08 6.24
CA THR A 44 -31.77 17.08 7.26
C THR A 44 -32.69 18.16 6.64
N GLU A 45 -33.21 19.11 7.44
CA GLU A 45 -33.96 20.29 6.96
C GLU A 45 -33.16 21.22 6.02
N ILE A 46 -31.85 21.03 5.90
CA ILE A 46 -30.94 21.92 5.16
C ILE A 46 -30.08 21.19 4.12
N SER A 47 -30.28 19.89 3.90
CA SER A 47 -29.45 19.10 2.97
C SER A 47 -30.25 18.05 2.19
N CYS A 48 -30.39 18.30 0.89
CA CYS A 48 -30.99 17.37 -0.07
C CYS A 48 -29.92 16.85 -1.03
N ALA A 49 -29.90 15.54 -1.28
CA ALA A 49 -29.07 14.93 -2.32
C ALA A 49 -29.94 14.42 -3.47
N TYR A 50 -29.54 14.71 -4.70
CA TYR A 50 -30.20 14.21 -5.90
C TYR A 50 -29.18 13.56 -6.84
N LYS A 51 -29.60 12.51 -7.57
CA LYS A 51 -28.78 11.82 -8.57
C LYS A 51 -29.43 12.00 -9.93
N CYS A 52 -28.89 12.91 -10.74
CA CYS A 52 -29.26 13.04 -12.14
C CYS A 52 -28.39 12.10 -12.99
N SER A 53 -29.03 11.30 -13.83
CA SER A 53 -28.36 10.60 -14.94
C SER A 53 -28.27 11.56 -16.11
N VAL A 54 -27.12 11.56 -16.76
CA VAL A 54 -26.69 12.48 -17.82
C VAL A 54 -27.72 12.56 -18.95
N GLU A 55 -28.37 13.72 -19.13
CA GLU A 55 -28.57 14.35 -20.44
C GLU A 55 -29.04 15.83 -20.36
N ILE A 56 -28.30 16.65 -21.11
CA ILE A 56 -28.35 18.04 -21.64
C ILE A 56 -29.29 19.14 -21.07
N ASN A 57 -30.37 18.90 -20.31
CA ASN A 57 -31.20 20.00 -19.80
C ASN A 57 -31.56 19.84 -18.32
N CYS A 58 -30.72 20.36 -17.43
CA CYS A 58 -31.03 20.50 -16.01
C CYS A 58 -31.28 21.97 -15.66
N CYS A 59 -32.45 22.28 -15.09
CA CYS A 59 -32.67 23.55 -14.38
C CYS A 59 -32.08 23.42 -12.97
N VAL A 60 -31.28 24.40 -12.55
CA VAL A 60 -30.72 24.45 -11.19
C VAL A 60 -31.68 25.23 -10.31
N ALA A 61 -32.18 24.60 -9.23
CA ALA A 61 -32.90 25.30 -8.18
C ALA A 61 -31.89 25.95 -7.22
N ASN A 62 -32.08 27.23 -6.90
CA ASN A 62 -31.20 27.97 -6.00
C ASN A 62 -31.74 27.90 -4.56
N PHE A 63 -30.85 27.67 -3.59
CA PHE A 63 -31.21 27.55 -2.17
C PHE A 63 -30.77 28.80 -1.41
N ASP A 64 -31.71 29.47 -0.74
CA ASP A 64 -31.39 30.47 0.29
C ASP A 64 -31.45 29.79 1.66
N ALA A 65 -30.32 29.80 2.38
CA ALA A 65 -30.15 29.12 3.65
C ALA A 65 -30.99 29.69 4.81
N ASN A 66 -31.67 30.84 4.61
CA ASN A 66 -32.40 31.54 5.67
C ASN A 66 -33.93 31.57 5.50
N SER A 67 -34.50 30.90 4.50
CA SER A 67 -35.95 30.83 4.33
C SER A 67 -36.43 29.38 4.28
N GLN A 68 -37.40 29.02 5.13
CA GLN A 68 -38.04 27.69 5.15
C GLN A 68 -38.96 27.45 3.94
N THR A 69 -38.73 28.13 2.82
CA THR A 69 -39.62 28.13 1.65
C THR A 69 -38.80 28.06 0.37
N CYS A 70 -39.08 27.04 -0.46
CA CYS A 70 -38.51 26.89 -1.80
C CYS A 70 -39.21 27.83 -2.79
N TYR A 71 -38.43 28.54 -3.61
CA TYR A 71 -38.96 29.31 -4.74
C TYR A 71 -38.52 28.68 -6.05
N LEU A 72 -39.48 28.35 -6.91
CA LEU A 72 -39.25 28.08 -8.32
C LEU A 72 -39.50 29.38 -9.08
N ASP A 73 -38.44 30.03 -9.55
CA ASP A 73 -38.60 31.10 -10.51
C ASP A 73 -39.02 30.48 -11.85
N MET A 74 -40.29 30.65 -12.21
CA MET A 74 -40.86 30.21 -13.49
C MET A 74 -40.83 31.31 -14.56
N SER A 75 -40.00 32.35 -14.40
CA SER A 75 -39.71 33.26 -15.51
C SER A 75 -38.70 32.60 -16.45
N GLY A 76 -39.23 31.80 -17.38
CA GLY A 76 -38.43 31.06 -18.34
C GLY A 76 -37.46 31.96 -19.11
N SER A 77 -36.16 31.67 -18.96
CA SER A 77 -35.09 32.10 -19.86
C SER A 77 -33.76 31.44 -19.48
N CYS A 78 -33.40 30.33 -20.15
CA CYS A 78 -32.03 29.82 -20.10
C CYS A 78 -31.15 30.72 -20.98
N TYR A 79 -30.60 31.80 -20.41
CA TYR A 79 -29.56 32.59 -21.08
C TYR A 79 -28.18 32.13 -20.64
N SER A 80 -27.30 31.87 -21.62
CA SER A 80 -25.85 31.88 -21.41
C SER A 80 -25.42 33.29 -20.99
N ALA A 81 -25.10 33.49 -19.71
CA ALA A 81 -24.74 34.80 -19.18
C ALA A 81 -23.27 34.85 -18.70
N PRO A 82 -22.40 35.61 -19.37
CA PRO A 82 -21.18 36.15 -18.80
C PRO A 82 -21.51 37.36 -17.91
N GLN A 83 -20.69 37.55 -16.86
CA GLN A 83 -20.68 38.69 -15.93
C GLN A 83 -21.87 38.85 -14.98
N HIS A 84 -21.83 38.14 -13.85
CA HIS A 84 -22.22 38.70 -12.54
C HIS A 84 -21.39 38.00 -11.45
N GLU A 85 -20.37 38.70 -11.00
CA GLU A 85 -19.54 38.34 -9.86
C GLU A 85 -20.31 38.77 -8.59
N LYS A 86 -20.88 37.80 -7.84
CA LYS A 86 -21.23 37.94 -6.41
C LYS A 86 -21.57 36.58 -5.80
N SER A 87 -20.61 36.10 -4.98
CA SER A 87 -20.75 35.13 -3.88
C SER A 87 -21.42 33.79 -4.20
N TRP A 88 -20.66 32.87 -4.79
CA TRP A 88 -20.97 31.44 -4.72
C TRP A 88 -20.77 30.93 -3.28
N THR A 89 -21.84 30.69 -2.53
CA THR A 89 -21.76 29.71 -1.45
C THR A 89 -21.75 28.34 -2.10
N THR A 90 -20.54 27.81 -2.30
CA THR A 90 -20.29 26.43 -2.73
C THR A 90 -21.18 25.49 -1.92
N ILE A 91 -22.14 24.81 -2.56
CA ILE A 91 -22.80 23.62 -2.00
C ILE A 91 -21.66 22.63 -1.78
N ARG A 92 -21.15 22.59 -0.55
CA ARG A 92 -20.19 21.57 -0.16
C ARG A 92 -20.99 20.27 -0.26
N ARG A 93 -20.61 19.36 -1.17
CA ARG A 93 -20.80 17.93 -0.90
C ARG A 93 -20.48 17.77 0.58
N ALA A 94 -21.39 17.21 1.38
CA ALA A 94 -20.99 16.72 2.69
C ALA A 94 -19.78 15.85 2.40
N ARG A 95 -18.59 16.36 2.72
CA ARG A 95 -17.36 15.65 2.44
C ARG A 95 -17.52 14.34 3.18
N GLU A 96 -17.29 13.21 2.53
CA GLU A 96 -17.33 11.92 3.22
C GLU A 96 -16.37 11.92 4.42
N ASP A 97 -15.34 12.76 4.34
CA ASP A 97 -14.34 13.14 5.35
C ASP A 97 -14.90 13.89 6.57
N LEU A 98 -16.17 14.32 6.58
CA LEU A 98 -16.85 14.88 7.76
C LEU A 98 -17.37 13.79 8.71
N PHE A 99 -17.40 12.53 8.27
CA PHE A 99 -17.87 11.41 9.07
C PHE A 99 -16.70 10.50 9.43
N ASN A 100 -16.63 10.12 10.71
CA ASN A 100 -15.61 9.19 11.20
C ASN A 100 -15.99 7.75 10.81
N TRP A 101 -15.68 7.38 9.57
CA TRP A 101 -15.88 6.03 9.05
C TRP A 101 -14.87 5.04 9.62
N SER A 102 -15.31 3.79 9.79
CA SER A 102 -14.41 2.66 9.97
C SER A 102 -13.52 2.48 8.74
N PRO A 103 -12.38 1.79 8.87
CA PRO A 103 -11.69 1.22 7.73
C PRO A 103 -12.64 0.35 6.89
N TRP A 104 -12.31 0.20 5.61
CA TRP A 104 -12.98 -0.76 4.75
C TRP A 104 -12.68 -2.19 5.21
N SER A 105 -13.68 -3.07 5.11
CA SER A 105 -13.47 -4.51 5.21
C SER A 105 -12.60 -5.00 4.04
N LYS A 106 -12.02 -6.19 4.20
CA LYS A 106 -11.52 -6.95 3.05
C LYS A 106 -12.63 -7.17 2.03
N CYS A 107 -12.25 -7.31 0.77
CA CYS A 107 -13.13 -7.69 -0.30
C CYS A 107 -13.70 -9.09 -0.04
N SER A 108 -14.99 -9.27 -0.34
CA SER A 108 -15.67 -10.55 -0.14
C SER A 108 -15.18 -11.67 -1.07
N LYS A 109 -14.40 -11.34 -2.10
CA LYS A 109 -13.79 -12.28 -3.04
C LYS A 109 -12.38 -11.82 -3.38
N THR A 110 -11.50 -12.75 -3.75
CA THR A 110 -10.12 -12.46 -4.16
C THR A 110 -10.01 -12.01 -5.62
N CYS A 111 -10.97 -12.37 -6.47
CA CYS A 111 -11.04 -12.06 -7.92
C CYS A 111 -12.50 -12.15 -8.44
N ASP A 112 -12.73 -11.84 -9.71
CA ASP A 112 -14.04 -11.91 -10.42
C ASP A 112 -15.17 -11.08 -9.75
N GLY A 113 -14.81 -9.96 -9.12
CA GLY A 113 -15.75 -9.01 -8.53
C GLY A 113 -16.32 -9.46 -7.18
N GLY A 114 -15.94 -8.75 -6.12
CA GLY A 114 -16.50 -8.84 -4.78
C GLY A 114 -17.10 -7.51 -4.31
N ILE A 115 -17.47 -7.45 -3.03
CA ILE A 115 -17.88 -6.24 -2.35
C ILE A 115 -17.11 -6.05 -1.05
N ARG A 116 -16.85 -4.80 -0.67
CA ARG A 116 -16.31 -4.41 0.63
C ARG A 116 -17.23 -3.41 1.30
N THR A 117 -17.17 -3.34 2.63
CA THR A 117 -18.08 -2.51 3.43
C THR A 117 -17.35 -1.70 4.48
N ARG A 118 -17.89 -0.53 4.85
CA ARG A 118 -17.44 0.27 6.00
C ARG A 118 -18.64 0.89 6.70
N THR A 119 -18.51 1.25 7.97
CA THR A 119 -19.61 1.80 8.77
C THR A 119 -19.23 3.09 9.50
N HIS A 120 -20.19 3.96 9.77
CA HIS A 120 -20.00 5.05 10.73
C HIS A 120 -21.22 5.19 11.64
N GLN A 121 -20.99 5.72 12.84
CA GLN A 121 -22.06 6.04 13.78
C GLN A 121 -22.66 7.40 13.44
N ASN A 122 -23.97 7.44 13.27
CA ASN A 122 -24.69 8.70 13.13
C ASN A 122 -24.93 9.28 14.54
N ARG A 123 -24.14 10.29 14.95
CA ARG A 123 -24.27 10.91 16.29
C ARG A 123 -25.36 11.98 16.41
N HIS A 124 -26.17 12.19 15.36
CA HIS A 124 -27.19 13.23 15.32
C HIS A 124 -28.58 12.66 15.04
N THR A 125 -29.21 12.04 16.04
CA THR A 125 -30.69 11.96 16.10
C THR A 125 -31.15 12.09 17.54
N THR A 126 -31.94 13.12 17.83
CA THR A 126 -32.68 13.32 19.09
C THR A 126 -33.92 12.43 19.20
N ILE A 127 -34.05 11.36 18.40
CA ILE A 127 -35.22 10.47 18.38
C ILE A 127 -34.78 9.02 18.04
N ASP A 128 -34.77 8.14 19.04
CA ASP A 128 -34.92 6.66 19.04
C ASP A 128 -34.49 5.79 17.84
N SER A 129 -33.46 6.18 17.09
CA SER A 129 -32.82 5.28 16.12
C SER A 129 -31.34 5.62 15.92
N ALA A 130 -30.54 5.33 16.95
CA ALA A 130 -29.09 5.22 16.80
C ALA A 130 -28.79 4.02 15.88
N GLY A 131 -28.62 4.28 14.59
CA GLY A 131 -28.28 3.28 13.58
C GLY A 131 -26.87 3.51 13.02
N ASN A 132 -26.12 2.42 12.81
CA ASN A 132 -24.89 2.46 12.03
C ASN A 132 -25.24 2.62 10.55
N VAL A 133 -24.61 3.58 9.88
CA VAL A 133 -24.74 3.74 8.42
C VAL A 133 -23.65 2.91 7.76
N THR A 134 -24.02 2.04 6.82
CA THR A 134 -23.10 1.19 6.07
C THR A 134 -22.92 1.69 4.64
N SER A 135 -21.68 1.76 4.18
CA SER A 135 -21.30 1.99 2.78
C SER A 135 -20.80 0.69 2.18
N ILE A 136 -21.14 0.43 0.92
CA ILE A 136 -20.75 -0.76 0.15
C ILE A 136 -20.11 -0.31 -1.16
N GLU A 137 -19.00 -0.95 -1.53
CA GLU A 137 -18.29 -0.70 -2.78
C GLU A 137 -17.92 -2.04 -3.43
N SER A 138 -17.87 -2.08 -4.77
CA SER A 138 -17.34 -3.23 -5.50
C SER A 138 -15.80 -3.24 -5.48
N CYS A 139 -15.21 -4.42 -5.55
CA CYS A 139 -13.75 -4.61 -5.49
C CYS A 139 -13.30 -5.81 -6.33
N HIS A 140 -11.99 -5.88 -6.59
CA HIS A 140 -11.32 -7.00 -7.29
C HIS A 140 -11.97 -7.36 -8.62
N HIS A 141 -12.03 -6.39 -9.54
CA HIS A 141 -12.67 -6.54 -10.86
C HIS A 141 -11.85 -7.32 -11.90
N PHE A 142 -10.63 -7.74 -11.54
CA PHE A 142 -9.76 -8.55 -12.38
C PHE A 142 -10.17 -10.03 -12.38
N GLY A 143 -9.77 -10.74 -13.44
CA GLY A 143 -10.06 -12.15 -13.62
C GLY A 143 -9.23 -13.05 -12.70
N CYS A 144 -9.78 -14.17 -12.23
CA CYS A 144 -9.01 -15.13 -11.41
C CYS A 144 -7.84 -15.81 -12.16
N ASN A 145 -7.81 -15.73 -13.49
CA ASN A 145 -6.73 -16.24 -14.33
C ASN A 145 -5.83 -15.13 -14.89
N ASP A 146 -6.05 -13.88 -14.47
CA ASP A 146 -5.19 -12.78 -14.89
C ASP A 146 -3.82 -12.90 -14.22
N THR A 147 -2.80 -12.33 -14.85
CA THR A 147 -1.44 -12.21 -14.31
C THR A 147 -1.01 -10.75 -14.34
N ALA A 148 -0.01 -10.37 -13.55
CA ALA A 148 0.62 -9.05 -13.65
C ALA A 148 2.15 -9.18 -13.58
N ILE A 149 2.90 -8.14 -13.94
CA ILE A 149 4.37 -8.22 -13.92
C ILE A 149 4.96 -8.12 -12.51
N ASN A 150 4.22 -7.52 -11.56
CA ASN A 150 4.58 -7.32 -10.16
C ASN A 150 3.35 -6.87 -9.35
N CYS A 151 3.49 -6.73 -8.03
CA CYS A 151 2.40 -6.33 -7.15
C CYS A 151 1.93 -4.89 -7.35
N ASN A 152 2.80 -3.98 -7.79
CA ASN A 152 2.41 -2.61 -8.17
C ASN A 152 1.45 -2.64 -9.38
N SER A 153 1.68 -3.55 -10.33
CA SER A 153 0.78 -3.76 -11.47
C SER A 153 -0.53 -4.44 -11.06
N TRP A 154 -0.51 -5.31 -10.06
CA TRP A 154 -1.75 -5.81 -9.46
C TRP A 154 -2.55 -4.69 -8.79
N LYS A 155 -1.88 -3.76 -8.10
CA LYS A 155 -2.53 -2.59 -7.51
C LYS A 155 -3.25 -1.75 -8.57
N THR A 156 -2.61 -1.50 -9.72
CA THR A 156 -3.25 -0.75 -10.82
C THR A 156 -4.42 -1.51 -11.46
N LYS A 157 -4.39 -2.85 -11.46
CA LYS A 157 -5.51 -3.71 -11.85
C LYS A 157 -6.66 -3.74 -10.84
N GLY A 158 -6.50 -3.10 -9.68
CA GLY A 158 -7.55 -3.00 -8.66
C GLY A 158 -7.49 -4.09 -7.61
N LEU A 159 -6.34 -4.71 -7.37
CA LEU A 159 -6.08 -5.48 -6.15
C LEU A 159 -5.98 -4.52 -4.96
N LEU A 160 -6.85 -4.74 -3.96
CA LEU A 160 -7.00 -3.84 -2.82
C LEU A 160 -6.47 -4.45 -1.52
N ASP A 161 -6.63 -5.76 -1.34
CA ASP A 161 -6.24 -6.48 -0.14
C ASP A 161 -4.89 -7.19 -0.34
N SER A 162 -4.10 -7.31 0.73
CA SER A 162 -2.88 -8.12 0.69
C SER A 162 -3.23 -9.60 0.52
N GLN A 163 -2.67 -10.24 -0.51
CA GLN A 163 -2.87 -11.65 -0.82
C GLN A 163 -1.78 -12.18 -1.76
N THR A 164 -1.72 -13.51 -1.90
CA THR A 164 -0.84 -14.16 -2.87
C THR A 164 -1.46 -14.13 -4.27
N GLU A 165 -0.67 -13.71 -5.26
CA GLU A 165 -1.08 -13.64 -6.66
C GLU A 165 -0.04 -14.21 -7.60
N PHE A 166 -0.45 -14.53 -8.83
CA PHE A 166 0.48 -14.89 -9.90
C PHE A 166 1.09 -13.63 -10.52
N ILE A 167 2.43 -13.61 -10.62
CA ILE A 167 3.16 -12.61 -11.39
C ILE A 167 4.02 -13.23 -12.47
N GLU A 168 4.23 -12.50 -13.56
CA GLU A 168 5.10 -12.85 -14.69
C GLU A 168 6.17 -11.74 -14.84
N PRO A 169 7.25 -11.76 -14.04
CA PRO A 169 8.26 -10.72 -14.05
C PRO A 169 8.93 -10.58 -15.42
N ILE A 170 9.38 -9.38 -15.73
CA ILE A 170 10.14 -9.09 -16.96
C ILE A 170 11.60 -8.82 -16.56
N THR A 171 12.51 -9.57 -17.17
CA THR A 171 13.96 -9.36 -17.00
C THR A 171 14.38 -8.00 -17.56
N SER A 172 15.55 -7.51 -17.15
CA SER A 172 16.14 -6.26 -17.68
C SER A 172 16.31 -6.24 -19.20
N ASN A 173 16.39 -7.41 -19.85
CA ASN A 173 16.46 -7.55 -21.31
C ASN A 173 15.09 -7.70 -21.99
N GLY A 174 13.98 -7.52 -21.26
CA GLY A 174 12.62 -7.56 -21.81
C GLY A 174 12.04 -8.98 -21.99
N ILE A 175 12.69 -10.01 -21.46
CA ILE A 175 12.17 -11.39 -21.49
C ILE A 175 11.17 -11.57 -20.35
N GLN A 176 9.94 -11.96 -20.68
CA GLN A 176 8.91 -12.34 -19.71
C GLN A 176 9.17 -13.75 -19.17
N LEU A 177 9.22 -13.89 -17.85
CA LEU A 177 9.41 -15.15 -17.17
C LEU A 177 8.07 -15.88 -16.94
N PRO A 178 8.08 -17.22 -16.76
CA PRO A 178 6.88 -17.97 -16.41
C PRO A 178 6.23 -17.47 -15.12
N ALA A 179 4.92 -17.65 -15.00
CA ALA A 179 4.17 -17.23 -13.82
C ALA A 179 4.68 -17.89 -12.53
N VAL A 180 4.79 -17.09 -11.48
CA VAL A 180 5.12 -17.54 -10.12
C VAL A 180 4.16 -16.93 -9.11
N GLN A 181 3.87 -17.63 -8.02
CA GLN A 181 3.06 -17.09 -6.93
C GLN A 181 3.93 -16.19 -6.04
N ILE A 182 3.40 -15.03 -5.67
CA ILE A 182 4.09 -14.08 -4.80
C ILE A 182 3.11 -13.43 -3.83
N TYR A 183 3.57 -13.07 -2.64
CA TYR A 183 2.75 -12.29 -1.71
C TYR A 183 2.81 -10.81 -2.09
N CYS A 184 1.64 -10.21 -2.33
CA CYS A 184 1.50 -8.79 -2.55
C CYS A 184 0.98 -8.12 -1.27
N ASP A 185 1.80 -7.26 -0.67
CA ASP A 185 1.37 -6.44 0.46
C ASP A 185 0.80 -5.11 -0.04
N MET A 186 -0.51 -4.92 0.18
CA MET A 186 -1.27 -3.74 -0.25
C MET A 186 -1.42 -2.69 0.84
N GLU A 187 -0.85 -2.91 2.02
CA GLU A 187 -0.90 -2.03 3.19
C GLU A 187 0.44 -1.29 3.39
N MET A 188 1.56 -1.92 3.02
CA MET A 188 2.90 -1.32 3.06
C MET A 188 3.06 -0.12 2.10
N GLU A 189 4.01 0.76 2.43
CA GLU A 189 4.45 1.87 1.57
C GLU A 189 3.29 2.74 1.04
N ASN A 190 2.34 3.09 1.92
CA ASN A 190 1.12 3.84 1.58
C ASN A 190 0.24 3.16 0.52
N GLY A 191 0.32 1.84 0.42
CA GLY A 191 -0.56 0.98 -0.37
C GLY A 191 -0.22 0.89 -1.86
N VAL A 192 1.04 1.11 -2.25
CA VAL A 192 1.52 1.01 -3.65
C VAL A 192 1.52 -0.42 -4.21
N GLY A 193 1.40 -1.45 -3.37
CA GLY A 193 1.51 -2.85 -3.78
C GLY A 193 2.96 -3.30 -3.79
N VAL A 194 3.43 -3.77 -2.62
CA VAL A 194 4.78 -4.26 -2.41
C VAL A 194 4.85 -5.74 -2.76
N THR A 195 5.84 -6.11 -3.57
CA THR A 195 6.17 -7.50 -3.87
C THR A 195 7.10 -8.01 -2.76
N VAL A 196 6.64 -9.01 -2.00
CA VAL A 196 7.40 -9.62 -0.91
C VAL A 196 7.91 -10.98 -1.35
N ILE A 197 9.23 -11.19 -1.30
CA ILE A 197 9.89 -12.44 -1.67
C ILE A 197 10.51 -13.07 -0.42
N ASP A 198 9.91 -14.17 0.01
CA ASP A 198 10.33 -14.90 1.21
C ASP A 198 11.47 -15.90 0.93
N HIS A 199 12.16 -16.35 1.99
CA HIS A 199 13.25 -17.32 1.95
C HIS A 199 13.46 -18.09 3.28
N ASP A 200 14.34 -19.10 3.26
CA ASP A 200 14.63 -20.01 4.38
C ASP A 200 15.40 -19.42 5.59
N GLY A 201 15.66 -18.11 5.58
CA GLY A 201 16.53 -17.39 6.51
C GLY A 201 15.81 -16.40 7.43
N GLU A 202 14.48 -16.34 7.37
CA GLU A 202 13.63 -15.40 8.11
C GLU A 202 13.39 -15.80 9.56
N ARG A 203 14.48 -16.11 10.26
CA ARG A 203 14.47 -16.49 11.67
C ARG A 203 15.79 -16.14 12.33
N ASP A 204 15.77 -15.97 13.65
CA ASP A 204 17.00 -15.88 14.42
C ASP A 204 17.79 -17.20 14.32
N VAL A 205 19.02 -17.11 13.85
CA VAL A 205 19.95 -18.26 13.75
C VAL A 205 21.12 -18.04 14.69
N TYR A 206 21.19 -18.87 15.72
CA TYR A 206 22.27 -18.85 16.70
C TYR A 206 23.58 -19.38 16.11
N VAL A 207 24.69 -18.69 16.41
CA VAL A 207 26.04 -18.99 15.95
C VAL A 207 27.00 -19.05 17.13
N HIS A 208 27.72 -20.17 17.26
CA HIS A 208 28.74 -20.42 18.28
C HIS A 208 29.68 -21.53 17.81
N GLY A 209 30.95 -21.47 18.22
CA GLY A 209 32.00 -22.44 17.88
C GLY A 209 32.78 -22.12 16.60
N TYR A 210 32.65 -20.91 16.05
CA TYR A 210 33.27 -20.51 14.79
C TYR A 210 34.29 -19.39 15.02
N GLU A 211 35.54 -19.76 15.25
CA GLU A 211 36.65 -18.84 15.55
C GLU A 211 37.13 -18.09 14.30
N ALA A 212 37.46 -18.84 13.24
CA ALA A 212 38.06 -18.26 12.05
C ALA A 212 37.10 -17.30 11.32
N HIS A 213 37.65 -16.27 10.67
CA HIS A 213 36.91 -15.29 9.87
C HIS A 213 35.95 -15.96 8.88
N GLY A 214 34.66 -15.65 8.98
CA GLY A 214 33.63 -16.21 8.09
C GLY A 214 33.56 -17.74 8.06
N SER A 215 34.02 -18.42 9.11
CA SER A 215 34.00 -19.89 9.17
C SER A 215 32.61 -20.47 9.39
N TYR A 216 31.69 -19.69 9.97
CA TYR A 216 30.25 -19.94 9.85
C TYR A 216 29.75 -19.44 8.50
N SER A 217 28.88 -20.21 7.85
CA SER A 217 28.16 -19.79 6.65
C SER A 217 26.71 -20.24 6.66
N PHE A 218 25.85 -19.40 6.09
CA PHE A 218 24.44 -19.66 5.85
C PHE A 218 24.09 -19.19 4.43
N ASN A 219 23.70 -20.12 3.56
CA ASN A 219 23.24 -19.78 2.21
C ASN A 219 21.73 -19.58 2.23
N VAL A 220 21.26 -18.54 1.55
CA VAL A 220 19.84 -18.19 1.46
C VAL A 220 19.20 -18.89 0.25
N THR A 221 18.09 -19.58 0.49
CA THR A 221 17.25 -20.18 -0.53
C THR A 221 15.92 -19.45 -0.60
N TYR A 222 15.68 -18.70 -1.68
CA TYR A 222 14.42 -18.00 -1.93
C TYR A 222 13.33 -18.96 -2.39
N ASP A 223 12.08 -18.63 -2.03
CA ASP A 223 10.90 -19.46 -2.32
C ASP A 223 10.47 -19.43 -3.79
N ILE A 224 11.07 -18.55 -4.60
CA ILE A 224 10.89 -18.45 -6.05
C ILE A 224 12.24 -18.65 -6.77
N PRO A 225 12.23 -19.02 -8.07
CA PRO A 225 13.48 -19.19 -8.81
C PRO A 225 14.32 -17.92 -8.79
N PHE A 226 15.64 -18.09 -8.66
CA PHE A 226 16.56 -16.96 -8.50
C PHE A 226 16.50 -15.95 -9.66
N GLU A 227 16.22 -16.41 -10.88
CA GLU A 227 16.02 -15.54 -12.04
C GLU A 227 14.80 -14.61 -11.88
N HIS A 228 13.72 -15.07 -11.24
CA HIS A 228 12.56 -14.25 -10.90
C HIS A 228 12.91 -13.21 -9.84
N VAL A 229 13.67 -13.59 -8.81
CA VAL A 229 14.15 -12.66 -7.76
C VAL A 229 14.90 -11.49 -8.40
N VAL A 230 15.87 -11.79 -9.28
CA VAL A 230 16.67 -10.78 -9.97
C VAL A 230 15.81 -9.91 -10.89
N ALA A 231 14.90 -10.51 -11.66
CA ALA A 231 14.01 -9.76 -12.55
C ALA A 231 13.09 -8.79 -11.79
N ILE A 232 12.55 -9.21 -10.63
CA ILE A 232 11.72 -8.36 -9.77
C ILE A 232 12.55 -7.19 -9.23
N ILE A 233 13.76 -7.44 -8.73
CA ILE A 233 14.64 -6.38 -8.20
C ILE A 233 14.99 -5.35 -9.28
N ASP A 234 15.37 -5.82 -10.47
CA ASP A 234 15.83 -4.94 -11.54
C ASP A 234 14.70 -4.09 -12.12
N SER A 235 13.49 -4.65 -12.23
CA SER A 235 12.30 -3.96 -12.77
C SER A 235 11.54 -3.09 -11.76
N SER A 236 11.88 -3.16 -10.47
CA SER A 236 11.25 -2.34 -9.42
C SER A 236 11.98 -1.02 -9.20
N GLN A 237 11.25 0.04 -8.83
CA GLN A 237 11.88 1.33 -8.56
C GLN A 237 12.72 1.30 -7.28
N PHE A 238 12.17 0.69 -6.23
CA PHE A 238 12.80 0.54 -4.92
C PHE A 238 12.75 -0.92 -4.50
N CYS A 239 13.83 -1.39 -3.87
CA CYS A 239 13.85 -2.66 -3.17
C CYS A 239 14.64 -2.51 -1.88
N ARG A 240 14.28 -3.30 -0.87
CA ARG A 240 15.03 -3.39 0.38
C ARG A 240 15.01 -4.82 0.92
N GLN A 241 16.05 -5.17 1.67
CA GLN A 241 16.11 -6.42 2.42
C GLN A 241 16.74 -6.15 3.79
N PHE A 242 16.15 -6.67 4.85
CA PHE A 242 16.64 -6.46 6.21
C PHE A 242 17.75 -7.47 6.56
N VAL A 243 18.80 -7.02 7.24
CA VAL A 243 19.83 -7.89 7.80
C VAL A 243 20.18 -7.44 9.21
N ARG A 244 20.43 -8.40 10.09
CA ARG A 244 20.83 -8.16 11.49
C ARG A 244 21.90 -9.12 11.94
N TRP A 245 22.85 -8.60 12.71
CA TRP A 245 23.79 -9.37 13.52
C TRP A 245 23.72 -8.90 14.96
N LYS A 246 23.28 -9.80 15.85
CA LYS A 246 23.48 -9.66 17.28
C LYS A 246 24.74 -10.40 17.67
N CYS A 247 25.52 -9.82 18.56
CA CYS A 247 26.79 -10.37 19.00
C CYS A 247 26.93 -10.26 20.51
N PHE A 248 27.63 -11.22 21.08
CA PHE A 248 28.12 -11.21 22.45
C PHE A 248 29.59 -11.63 22.37
N ASP A 249 30.49 -10.69 22.64
CA ASP A 249 31.92 -10.85 22.43
C ASP A 249 32.29 -11.41 21.03
N ALA A 250 31.61 -10.93 19.98
CA ALA A 250 31.87 -11.37 18.62
C ALA A 250 32.04 -10.15 17.72
N GLN A 251 33.28 -9.68 17.61
CA GLN A 251 33.69 -8.52 16.82
C GLN A 251 33.42 -8.78 15.34
N MET A 252 32.95 -7.77 14.61
CA MET A 252 32.68 -7.90 13.17
C MET A 252 33.94 -7.67 12.33
N TRP A 253 34.80 -6.74 12.75
CA TRP A 253 36.01 -6.36 12.05
C TRP A 253 37.27 -6.66 12.89
N ASP A 254 38.10 -7.61 12.41
CA ASP A 254 39.43 -7.84 12.96
C ASP A 254 40.41 -6.81 12.38
N GLY A 255 40.71 -5.79 13.19
CA GLY A 255 41.67 -4.73 12.86
C GLY A 255 43.12 -5.20 12.76
N GLY A 256 43.50 -6.28 13.45
CA GLY A 256 44.86 -6.82 13.44
C GLY A 256 45.19 -7.52 12.12
N ASN A 257 44.26 -8.35 11.62
CA ASN A 257 44.43 -9.06 10.35
C ASN A 257 43.83 -8.33 9.13
N GLN A 258 43.14 -7.21 9.35
CA GLN A 258 42.37 -6.47 8.35
C GLN A 258 41.33 -7.34 7.62
N LYS A 259 40.56 -8.11 8.37
CA LYS A 259 39.56 -9.05 7.85
C LYS A 259 38.21 -8.89 8.55
N TRP A 260 37.15 -9.24 7.84
CA TRP A 260 35.81 -9.34 8.44
C TRP A 260 35.62 -10.72 9.07
N ASN A 261 35.21 -10.73 10.33
CA ASN A 261 34.64 -11.90 10.97
C ASN A 261 33.23 -12.17 10.44
N THR A 262 32.43 -11.11 10.37
CA THR A 262 31.01 -11.17 9.99
C THR A 262 30.71 -10.31 8.78
N TYR A 263 30.07 -10.91 7.77
CA TYR A 263 29.72 -10.23 6.51
C TYR A 263 28.66 -11.05 5.74
N TRP A 264 28.18 -10.50 4.62
CA TRP A 264 27.30 -11.21 3.70
C TRP A 264 27.71 -10.97 2.25
N THR A 265 27.13 -11.76 1.34
CA THR A 265 27.33 -11.65 -0.11
C THR A 265 26.00 -11.46 -0.83
N ASN A 266 26.06 -10.98 -2.06
CA ASN A 266 24.93 -10.65 -2.94
C ASN A 266 25.07 -11.30 -4.31
N ARG A 267 24.11 -11.10 -5.22
CA ARG A 267 24.16 -11.64 -6.60
C ARG A 267 25.46 -11.38 -7.38
N SER A 268 26.13 -10.25 -7.14
CA SER A 268 27.37 -9.89 -7.86
C SER A 268 28.61 -10.51 -7.21
N THR A 269 28.54 -10.77 -5.91
CA THR A 269 29.65 -11.35 -5.11
C THR A 269 29.45 -12.84 -4.82
N ALA A 270 28.27 -13.39 -5.10
CA ALA A 270 27.94 -14.80 -5.06
C ALA A 270 28.25 -15.43 -6.43
N TYR A 271 29.35 -16.16 -6.50
CA TYR A 271 29.51 -17.33 -7.39
C TYR A 271 28.99 -17.23 -8.85
N LEU A 272 29.62 -16.41 -9.71
CA LEU A 272 30.17 -16.99 -10.95
C LEU A 272 31.38 -17.89 -10.63
N ALA A 273 31.42 -19.08 -11.22
CA ALA A 273 32.31 -20.22 -10.95
C ALA A 273 33.81 -19.99 -11.24
N THR A 274 34.43 -19.03 -10.57
CA THR A 274 35.88 -18.85 -10.56
C THR A 274 36.35 -18.98 -9.11
N ASN A 275 37.37 -19.80 -8.85
CA ASN A 275 38.03 -19.97 -7.54
C ASN A 275 38.77 -18.69 -7.09
N GLU A 276 38.13 -17.53 -7.23
CA GLU A 276 38.66 -16.20 -6.98
C GLU A 276 38.06 -15.69 -5.68
N TYR A 277 38.91 -15.14 -4.81
CA TYR A 277 38.51 -14.48 -3.58
C TYR A 277 37.57 -13.31 -3.92
N LYS A 278 36.28 -13.47 -3.67
CA LYS A 278 35.30 -12.40 -3.89
C LYS A 278 35.25 -11.54 -2.63
N PRO A 279 35.47 -10.22 -2.73
CA PRO A 279 35.41 -9.37 -1.56
C PRO A 279 34.01 -9.42 -0.96
N PRO A 280 33.88 -9.44 0.37
CA PRO A 280 32.59 -9.34 1.04
C PRO A 280 31.88 -8.05 0.61
N SER A 281 30.56 -7.99 0.82
CA SER A 281 29.88 -6.69 0.81
C SER A 281 30.66 -5.72 1.70
N LEU A 282 31.00 -4.56 1.15
CA LEU A 282 31.94 -3.64 1.76
C LEU A 282 31.39 -2.95 3.02
N PHE A 283 30.08 -3.10 3.24
CA PHE A 283 29.28 -2.55 4.31
C PHE A 283 28.33 -3.64 4.84
N PHE A 284 27.89 -3.51 6.09
CA PHE A 284 26.97 -4.47 6.69
C PHE A 284 25.50 -4.14 6.41
N HIS A 285 25.10 -2.88 6.54
CA HIS A 285 23.85 -2.31 5.98
C HIS A 285 24.03 -0.79 5.95
N GLY A 286 23.18 -0.09 5.18
CA GLY A 286 23.31 1.37 5.03
C GLY A 286 24.25 1.79 3.91
N SER A 287 25.14 2.75 4.17
CA SER A 287 25.98 3.36 3.11
C SER A 287 27.10 2.44 2.62
N GLU A 288 27.43 2.53 1.33
CA GLU A 288 28.51 1.78 0.65
C GLU A 288 29.95 2.09 1.12
N LYS A 289 30.09 2.82 2.23
CA LYS A 289 31.40 3.10 2.83
C LYS A 289 31.96 1.81 3.43
N LYS A 290 33.24 1.57 3.14
CA LYS A 290 33.96 0.39 3.63
C LYS A 290 34.03 0.40 5.16
N ARG A 291 33.75 -0.74 5.80
CA ARG A 291 34.03 -1.00 7.24
C ARG A 291 33.23 -0.15 8.23
N ILE A 292 32.00 0.21 7.89
CA ILE A 292 31.12 0.97 8.78
C ILE A 292 29.71 0.41 8.75
N CYS A 293 29.04 0.41 9.89
CA CYS A 293 27.62 0.09 10.03
C CYS A 293 26.79 1.39 10.05
N GLU A 294 25.46 1.29 9.96
CA GLU A 294 24.59 2.48 9.96
C GLU A 294 24.78 3.35 11.21
N CYS A 295 25.02 2.75 12.38
CA CYS A 295 25.27 3.52 13.59
C CYS A 295 26.52 4.40 13.46
N GLY A 296 27.55 3.92 12.75
CA GLY A 296 28.80 4.67 12.54
C GLY A 296 28.59 5.82 11.56
N ILE A 297 27.76 5.60 10.53
CA ILE A 297 27.40 6.63 9.55
C ILE A 297 26.57 7.74 10.22
N SER A 298 25.57 7.35 11.00
CA SER A 298 24.66 8.26 11.70
C SER A 298 25.23 8.82 13.00
N GLN A 299 26.42 8.39 13.41
CA GLN A 299 27.05 8.74 14.70
C GLN A 299 26.17 8.41 15.92
N THR A 300 25.42 7.31 15.82
CA THR A 300 24.51 6.80 16.86
C THR A 300 25.01 5.51 17.51
N CYS A 301 26.21 5.02 17.18
CA CYS A 301 26.78 3.85 17.86
C CYS A 301 26.87 4.10 19.37
N GLN A 302 26.72 3.02 20.15
CA GLN A 302 26.72 3.09 21.60
C GLN A 302 28.01 3.70 22.18
N GLN A 303 29.14 3.46 21.52
CA GLN A 303 30.41 4.14 21.81
C GLN A 303 30.82 4.96 20.59
N SER A 304 31.26 6.20 20.82
CA SER A 304 31.56 7.14 19.72
C SER A 304 32.83 6.83 18.93
N ASN A 305 33.67 5.91 19.42
CA ASN A 305 34.94 5.51 18.82
C ASN A 305 34.85 4.20 18.02
N VAL A 306 33.67 3.58 17.91
CA VAL A 306 33.45 2.37 17.10
C VAL A 306 32.67 2.71 15.83
N LEU A 307 32.84 1.86 14.81
CA LEU A 307 32.17 2.00 13.51
C LEU A 307 30.93 1.08 13.39
N CYS A 308 30.85 0.07 14.26
CA CYS A 308 29.74 -0.87 14.43
C CYS A 308 29.59 -1.16 15.93
N ASN A 309 28.37 -1.38 16.42
CA ASN A 309 28.14 -1.70 17.84
C ASN A 309 28.79 -3.03 18.24
N CYS A 310 28.83 -4.01 17.35
CA CYS A 310 29.43 -5.30 17.62
C CYS A 310 30.95 -5.28 17.74
N ASP A 311 31.62 -4.23 17.26
CA ASP A 311 33.07 -4.08 17.43
C ASP A 311 33.47 -3.61 18.83
N ILE A 312 32.50 -3.30 19.71
CA ILE A 312 32.75 -2.90 21.09
C ILE A 312 33.36 -4.05 21.92
N ASN A 313 32.92 -5.28 21.69
CA ASN A 313 33.46 -6.50 22.32
C ASN A 313 33.51 -6.43 23.88
N ASP A 314 32.39 -6.11 24.53
CA ASP A 314 32.30 -5.79 25.97
C ASP A 314 31.43 -6.73 26.82
N SER A 315 31.28 -7.99 26.40
CA SER A 315 30.51 -9.05 27.06
C SER A 315 29.04 -8.67 27.31
N ILE A 316 28.49 -7.83 26.44
CA ILE A 316 27.08 -7.42 26.42
C ILE A 316 26.54 -7.72 25.03
N TRP A 317 25.26 -8.12 24.96
CA TRP A 317 24.59 -8.26 23.68
C TRP A 317 24.50 -6.91 22.97
N ARG A 318 25.14 -6.81 21.81
CA ARG A 318 25.05 -5.68 20.88
C ARG A 318 24.34 -6.12 19.60
N SER A 319 23.89 -5.16 18.80
CA SER A 319 23.24 -5.41 17.51
C SER A 319 23.65 -4.34 16.52
N ASP A 320 23.94 -4.77 15.30
CA ASP A 320 23.97 -3.94 14.10
C ASP A 320 22.92 -4.51 13.14
N GLU A 321 21.98 -3.67 12.71
CA GLU A 321 20.82 -4.09 11.91
C GLU A 321 20.25 -2.97 11.05
N GLY A 322 19.70 -3.34 9.89
CA GLY A 322 19.00 -2.40 9.04
C GLY A 322 18.71 -2.94 7.65
N TYR A 323 18.08 -2.09 6.84
CA TYR A 323 17.77 -2.40 5.46
C TYR A 323 18.94 -2.12 4.53
N VAL A 324 19.27 -3.08 3.67
CA VAL A 324 20.05 -2.89 2.46
C VAL A 324 19.10 -2.40 1.37
N THR A 325 19.26 -1.15 0.93
CA THR A 325 18.38 -0.52 -0.07
C THR A 325 19.03 -0.31 -1.43
N ASN A 326 20.35 -0.53 -1.55
CA ASN A 326 21.01 -0.54 -2.84
C ASN A 326 20.62 -1.84 -3.60
N LYS A 327 19.84 -1.69 -4.66
CA LYS A 327 19.39 -2.81 -5.52
C LYS A 327 20.54 -3.63 -6.10
N ASP A 328 21.69 -3.02 -6.40
CA ASP A 328 22.87 -3.72 -6.94
C ASP A 328 23.53 -4.64 -5.90
N ALA A 329 23.28 -4.38 -4.62
CA ALA A 329 23.71 -5.20 -3.50
C ALA A 329 22.65 -6.22 -3.05
N LEU A 330 21.49 -6.28 -3.70
CA LEU A 330 20.43 -7.26 -3.45
C LEU A 330 20.39 -8.31 -4.57
N PRO A 331 19.84 -9.51 -4.32
CA PRO A 331 19.45 -10.05 -3.01
C PRO A 331 20.67 -10.44 -2.17
N ILE A 332 20.50 -10.58 -0.85
CA ILE A 332 21.47 -11.25 0.02
C ILE A 332 21.46 -12.75 -0.32
N VAL A 333 22.62 -13.34 -0.58
CA VAL A 333 22.76 -14.74 -1.03
C VAL A 333 23.39 -15.63 0.01
N ALA A 334 24.29 -15.09 0.84
CA ALA A 334 24.85 -15.83 1.98
C ALA A 334 25.29 -14.89 3.09
N PHE A 335 25.26 -15.40 4.32
CA PHE A 335 25.76 -14.75 5.53
C PHE A 335 26.91 -15.54 6.11
N PHE A 336 27.91 -14.84 6.63
CA PHE A 336 29.12 -15.40 7.21
C PHE A 336 29.39 -14.77 8.57
N ALA A 337 29.92 -15.57 9.50
CA ALA A 337 30.35 -15.10 10.81
C ALA A 337 31.63 -15.84 11.28
N GLY A 338 32.34 -15.22 12.21
CA GLY A 338 33.53 -15.72 12.88
C GLY A 338 33.62 -15.09 14.26
N ASP A 339 34.75 -15.26 14.98
CA ASP A 339 34.93 -14.70 16.33
C ASP A 339 33.81 -15.11 17.29
N THR A 340 33.40 -16.37 17.18
CA THR A 340 32.43 -17.00 18.09
C THR A 340 32.99 -18.28 18.69
N GLY A 341 34.32 -18.40 18.77
CA GLY A 341 35.03 -19.63 19.10
C GLY A 341 35.35 -19.80 20.58
N HIS A 342 35.55 -18.70 21.31
CA HIS A 342 35.77 -18.78 22.75
C HIS A 342 34.48 -19.06 23.54
N SER A 343 34.62 -19.51 24.80
CA SER A 343 33.52 -20.06 25.60
C SER A 343 32.30 -19.15 25.80
N MET A 344 32.48 -17.83 25.67
CA MET A 344 31.42 -16.84 25.86
C MET A 344 30.95 -16.18 24.56
N GLU A 345 31.73 -16.31 23.49
CA GLU A 345 31.51 -15.61 22.22
C GLU A 345 30.41 -16.29 21.42
N LYS A 346 29.44 -15.52 20.96
CA LYS A 346 28.27 -16.04 20.26
C LYS A 346 27.56 -14.91 19.53
N GLY A 347 26.72 -15.27 18.58
CA GLY A 347 25.87 -14.31 17.90
C GLY A 347 24.58 -14.91 17.39
N GLU A 348 23.71 -14.05 16.87
CA GLU A 348 22.47 -14.41 16.21
C GLU A 348 22.32 -13.55 14.96
N HIS A 349 22.17 -14.19 13.80
CA HIS A 349 21.85 -13.47 12.56
C HIS A 349 20.38 -13.64 12.18
N PHE A 350 19.88 -12.67 11.43
CA PHE A 350 18.55 -12.69 10.82
C PHE A 350 18.62 -11.98 9.47
N ILE A 351 17.99 -12.58 8.46
CA ILE A 351 17.83 -12.00 7.12
C ILE A 351 16.33 -11.96 6.84
N GLY A 352 15.80 -10.78 6.54
CA GLY A 352 14.38 -10.60 6.24
C GLY A 352 14.06 -10.79 4.75
N PRO A 353 12.76 -10.84 4.41
CA PRO A 353 12.32 -10.97 3.03
C PRO A 353 12.76 -9.78 2.17
N ILE A 354 12.74 -9.96 0.86
CA ILE A 354 12.94 -8.85 -0.08
C ILE A 354 11.61 -8.15 -0.30
N GLU A 355 11.61 -6.83 -0.13
CA GLU A 355 10.45 -5.98 -0.36
C GLU A 355 10.74 -5.06 -1.55
N CYS A 356 10.03 -5.22 -2.67
CA CYS A 356 10.20 -4.45 -3.89
C CYS A 356 8.92 -3.74 -4.34
N TYR A 357 9.01 -2.47 -4.74
CA TYR A 357 7.86 -1.65 -5.10
C TYR A 357 8.20 -0.50 -6.06
N GLY A 358 7.16 0.10 -6.64
CA GLY A 358 7.28 1.02 -7.76
C GLY A 358 7.73 0.33 -9.05
N THR A 359 7.78 1.07 -10.15
CA THR A 359 8.21 0.55 -11.46
C THR A 359 9.33 1.43 -11.99
N ALA A 360 10.44 0.80 -12.38
CA ALA A 360 11.68 1.48 -12.79
C ALA A 360 11.58 2.17 -14.16
#